data_AF-C8P480-F1
#
_entry.id   AF-C8P480-F1
#
_cell.length_a   1.000
_cell.length_b   1.000
_cell.length_c   1.000
_cell.angle_alpha   90.00
_cell.angle_beta   90.00
_cell.angle_gamma   90.00
#
_symmetry.space_group_name_H-M   'P 1'
#
loop_
_entity.id
_entity.type
_entity.pdbx_description
1 polymer ?
#
loop_
_entity_poly.entity_id
_entity_poly.type
_entity_poly.pdbx_seq_one_letter_code
_entity_poly.pdbx_strand_id
1 'polypeptide(L)'
;MTSVTLPFFCDQEKKGALIVSKEVKRIIAVVIFCEFLICLGMSLIFPVMPFIKNEYHFSAFDMGVMSSLFAFVQFIASPIVGRISDKTGRKPMLVWGLLAFSIAEFVFALAQQLWLFDLSRAVDGLSAAMFVPTSMALAADLTSVKDRAKVIGWLSAAFSGGLILGPGLGGILANISYKFPFWVAGILGIISTIVAVALLPKDSDEQFKSSTKNPEDALLEGGWSQVKSLLTPLMTTLFLMIFIMAFGLAGFESIYSLYVNEVHHFDLQAIALVLTLNGIISLVLQVFLFDRMVQWWGEVRVIRYCFFASAIGTAFVIYDHSHWQLIVATLVVFEAFDMLRPAITTLLTKMSKNNQGLLNGVNMSLTSVGNVIGPLISGALLDINYQYPYWIVIVFLALSFIITFGLQHLNRANV
;
A
#
# COMPACT_ATOMS: atom_id res chain seq x y z
N MET A 1 -23.38 44.46 -30.28
CA MET A 1 -24.12 43.52 -31.13
C MET A 1 -23.54 43.59 -32.52
N THR A 2 -22.63 42.70 -32.86
CA THR A 2 -22.03 42.59 -34.19
C THR A 2 -21.73 41.11 -34.40
N SER A 3 -22.64 40.45 -35.12
CA SER A 3 -22.54 39.05 -35.54
C SER A 3 -21.62 38.94 -36.75
N VAL A 4 -20.49 38.26 -36.60
CA VAL A 4 -19.67 37.79 -37.73
C VAL A 4 -19.98 36.31 -37.92
N THR A 5 -20.69 36.01 -39.00
CA THR A 5 -20.87 34.67 -39.55
C THR A 5 -19.59 34.27 -40.29
N LEU A 6 -18.98 33.16 -39.89
CA LEU A 6 -18.00 32.43 -40.69
C LEU A 6 -18.53 31.00 -40.97
N PRO A 7 -18.34 30.48 -42.19
CA PRO A 7 -18.88 29.20 -42.65
C PRO A 7 -17.99 28.04 -42.21
N PHE A 8 -18.46 26.80 -42.44
CA PHE A 8 -17.88 25.49 -42.06
C PHE A 8 -18.47 24.85 -40.80
N PHE A 9 -19.76 24.52 -40.88
CA PHE A 9 -20.35 23.41 -40.14
C PHE A 9 -21.00 22.47 -41.16
N CYS A 10 -20.20 21.62 -41.78
CA CYS A 10 -20.69 20.41 -42.41
C CYS A 10 -19.55 19.40 -42.39
N ASP A 11 -19.80 18.28 -41.71
CA ASP A 11 -19.00 17.06 -41.67
C ASP A 11 -17.49 17.21 -41.43
N GLN A 12 -17.06 16.91 -40.21
CA GLN A 12 -15.93 16.02 -39.85
C GLN A 12 -15.70 16.14 -38.32
N GLU A 13 -15.28 15.04 -37.69
CA GLU A 13 -14.96 14.89 -36.25
C GLU A 13 -16.07 14.56 -35.24
N LYS A 14 -17.04 13.73 -35.66
CA LYS A 14 -17.51 12.64 -34.79
C LYS A 14 -16.46 11.51 -34.76
N LYS A 15 -15.38 11.62 -33.97
CA LYS A 15 -14.45 10.48 -33.71
C LYS A 15 -13.52 10.77 -32.52
N GLY A 16 -14.03 10.59 -31.30
CA GLY A 16 -13.20 10.70 -30.09
C GLY A 16 -13.85 10.25 -28.77
N ALA A 17 -15.11 9.78 -28.81
CA ALA A 17 -15.83 9.34 -27.63
C ALA A 17 -15.60 7.84 -27.35
N LEU A 18 -14.92 7.54 -26.25
CA LEU A 18 -15.06 6.35 -25.39
C LEU A 18 -15.61 5.08 -26.08
N ILE A 19 -14.76 4.25 -26.67
CA ILE A 19 -15.14 2.86 -27.01
C ILE A 19 -14.63 1.93 -25.90
N VAL A 20 -15.13 2.16 -24.69
CA VAL A 20 -15.16 1.14 -23.64
C VAL A 20 -16.62 0.72 -23.54
N SER A 21 -16.91 -0.54 -23.86
CA SER A 21 -18.29 -1.03 -23.83
C SER A 21 -18.92 -0.78 -22.46
N LYS A 22 -20.25 -0.59 -22.41
CA LYS A 22 -20.99 -0.37 -21.15
C LYS A 22 -20.70 -1.48 -20.14
N GLU A 23 -20.45 -2.68 -20.65
CA GLU A 23 -20.04 -3.86 -19.90
C GLU A 23 -18.64 -3.72 -19.27
N VAL A 24 -17.62 -3.31 -20.02
CA VAL A 24 -16.27 -3.11 -19.46
C VAL A 24 -16.26 -2.03 -18.37
N LYS A 25 -17.02 -0.94 -18.54
CA LYS A 25 -17.16 0.08 -17.49
C LYS A 25 -17.76 -0.49 -16.20
N ARG A 26 -18.77 -1.36 -16.32
CA ARG A 26 -19.39 -2.04 -15.18
C ARG A 26 -18.41 -2.99 -14.50
N ILE A 27 -17.64 -3.75 -15.27
CA ILE A 27 -16.63 -4.67 -14.74
C ILE A 27 -15.56 -3.91 -13.96
N ILE A 28 -15.01 -2.85 -14.54
CA ILE A 28 -14.02 -2.00 -13.88
C ILE A 28 -14.58 -1.41 -12.58
N ALA A 29 -15.82 -0.94 -12.58
CA ALA A 29 -16.46 -0.41 -11.36
C ALA A 29 -16.61 -1.48 -10.27
N VAL A 30 -16.97 -2.72 -10.62
CA VAL A 30 -17.05 -3.85 -9.67
C VAL A 30 -15.67 -4.16 -9.10
N VAL A 31 -14.64 -4.23 -9.95
CA VAL A 31 -13.27 -4.53 -9.50
C VAL A 31 -12.75 -3.42 -8.58
N ILE A 32 -12.97 -2.15 -8.91
CA ILE A 32 -12.63 -1.00 -8.06
C ILE A 32 -13.31 -1.09 -6.69
N PHE A 33 -14.60 -1.43 -6.68
CA PHE A 33 -15.36 -1.56 -5.43
C PHE A 33 -14.85 -2.71 -4.56
N CYS A 34 -14.56 -3.87 -5.16
CA CYS A 34 -14.00 -5.01 -4.46
C CYS A 34 -12.58 -4.73 -3.93
N GLU A 35 -11.74 -4.06 -4.72
CA GLU A 35 -10.39 -3.61 -4.31
C GLU A 35 -10.47 -2.70 -3.07
N PHE A 36 -11.37 -1.71 -3.11
CA PHE A 36 -11.60 -0.80 -2.00
C PHE A 36 -12.01 -1.55 -0.72
N LEU A 37 -12.91 -2.52 -0.82
CA LEU A 37 -13.39 -3.29 0.33
C LEU A 37 -12.31 -4.19 0.94
N ILE A 38 -11.49 -4.85 0.13
CA ILE A 38 -10.36 -5.64 0.63
C ILE A 38 -9.37 -4.73 1.36
N CYS A 39 -9.00 -3.61 0.76
CA CYS A 39 -8.02 -2.68 1.35
C CYS A 39 -8.53 -2.02 2.62
N LEU A 40 -9.84 -1.77 2.69
CA LEU A 40 -10.53 -1.35 3.90
C LEU A 40 -10.39 -2.40 5.00
N GLY A 41 -10.67 -3.68 4.70
CA GLY A 41 -10.50 -4.80 5.63
C GLY A 41 -9.08 -4.94 6.18
N MET A 42 -8.08 -4.89 5.29
CA MET A 42 -6.66 -5.02 5.63
C MET A 42 -6.19 -4.04 6.70
N SER A 43 -6.79 -2.84 6.78
CA SER A 43 -6.39 -1.77 7.71
C SER A 43 -7.25 -1.70 8.98
N LEU A 44 -8.32 -2.51 9.09
CA LEU A 44 -9.16 -2.58 10.29
C LEU A 44 -8.39 -3.02 11.54
N ILE A 45 -7.31 -3.76 11.35
CA ILE A 45 -6.53 -4.37 12.43
C ILE A 45 -5.72 -3.37 13.25
N PHE A 46 -5.23 -2.28 12.64
CA PHE A 46 -4.32 -1.34 13.29
C PHE A 46 -4.87 -0.71 14.57
N PRO A 47 -6.10 -0.15 14.61
CA PRO A 47 -6.65 0.40 15.86
C PRO A 47 -7.05 -0.69 16.87
N VAL A 48 -7.20 -1.93 16.44
CA VAL A 48 -7.67 -3.05 17.28
C VAL A 48 -6.52 -3.83 17.94
N MET A 49 -5.31 -3.77 17.38
CA MET A 49 -4.13 -4.50 17.92
C MET A 49 -3.91 -4.37 19.43
N PRO A 50 -4.00 -3.18 20.07
CA PRO A 50 -3.77 -3.05 21.50
C PRO A 50 -4.77 -3.85 22.33
N PHE A 51 -6.01 -3.92 21.87
CA PHE A 51 -7.10 -4.62 22.56
C PHE A 51 -6.93 -6.13 22.45
N ILE A 52 -6.49 -6.64 21.31
CA ILE A 52 -6.15 -8.07 21.15
C ILE A 52 -4.99 -8.44 22.05
N LYS A 53 -3.92 -7.63 22.06
CA LYS A 53 -2.76 -7.83 22.93
C LYS A 53 -3.17 -7.91 24.40
N ASN A 54 -4.00 -6.98 24.85
CA ASN A 54 -4.34 -6.84 26.26
C ASN A 54 -5.39 -7.86 26.73
N GLU A 55 -6.37 -8.21 25.89
CA GLU A 55 -7.37 -9.24 26.19
C GLU A 55 -6.75 -10.65 26.29
N TYR A 56 -5.83 -10.98 25.37
CA TYR A 56 -5.24 -12.32 25.30
C TYR A 56 -3.86 -12.43 25.95
N HIS A 57 -3.37 -11.33 26.54
CA HIS A 57 -2.05 -11.24 27.18
C HIS A 57 -0.90 -11.66 26.25
N PHE A 58 -0.98 -11.28 24.98
CA PHE A 58 0.08 -11.52 24.00
C PHE A 58 1.21 -10.50 24.16
N SER A 59 2.38 -10.84 23.61
CA SER A 59 3.52 -9.93 23.53
C SER A 59 3.37 -8.92 22.38
N ALA A 60 4.14 -7.83 22.41
CA ALA A 60 4.23 -6.93 21.27
C ALA A 60 4.90 -7.61 20.07
N PHE A 61 5.85 -8.53 20.31
CA PHE A 61 6.41 -9.38 19.26
C PHE A 61 5.34 -10.19 18.54
N ASP A 62 4.38 -10.79 19.25
CA ASP A 62 3.28 -11.55 18.63
C ASP A 62 2.44 -10.66 17.70
N MET A 63 2.17 -9.40 18.09
CA MET A 63 1.47 -8.44 17.22
C MET A 63 2.31 -8.06 15.99
N GLY A 64 3.63 -7.96 16.17
CA GLY A 64 4.59 -7.78 15.08
C GLY A 64 4.60 -8.97 14.12
N VAL A 65 4.56 -10.20 14.62
CA VAL A 65 4.45 -11.43 13.82
C VAL A 65 3.16 -11.44 13.01
N MET A 66 2.03 -11.15 13.65
CA MET A 66 0.72 -11.07 13.01
C MET A 66 0.71 -10.05 11.85
N SER A 67 1.29 -8.86 12.06
CA SER A 67 1.45 -7.83 11.02
C SER A 67 2.32 -8.31 9.85
N SER A 68 3.44 -8.96 10.18
CA SER A 68 4.45 -9.39 9.22
C SER A 68 4.03 -10.59 8.38
N LEU A 69 3.24 -11.50 8.95
CA LEU A 69 2.73 -12.69 8.27
C LEU A 69 1.91 -12.34 7.03
N PHE A 70 1.07 -11.31 7.14
CA PHE A 70 0.32 -10.80 5.99
C PHE A 70 1.24 -10.36 4.86
N ALA A 71 2.19 -9.47 5.17
CA ALA A 71 3.11 -8.93 4.17
C ALA A 71 4.01 -10.04 3.58
N PHE A 72 4.41 -11.00 4.41
CA PHE A 72 5.25 -12.13 4.03
C PHE A 72 4.54 -13.08 3.06
N VAL A 73 3.33 -13.51 3.40
CA VAL A 73 2.53 -14.37 2.52
C VAL A 73 2.17 -13.64 1.24
N GLN A 74 1.76 -12.37 1.33
CA GLN A 74 1.48 -11.57 0.14
C GLN A 74 2.69 -11.49 -0.79
N PHE A 75 3.88 -11.21 -0.25
CA PHE A 75 5.12 -11.11 -1.02
C PHE A 75 5.48 -12.40 -1.75
N ILE A 76 5.41 -13.54 -1.08
CA ILE A 76 5.75 -14.85 -1.67
C ILE A 76 4.67 -15.31 -2.66
N ALA A 77 3.40 -15.11 -2.32
CA ALA A 77 2.30 -15.60 -3.12
C ALA A 77 2.06 -14.75 -4.38
N SER A 78 2.31 -13.43 -4.35
CA SER A 78 1.95 -12.54 -5.47
C SER A 78 2.56 -12.95 -6.82
N PRO A 79 3.85 -13.29 -6.94
CA PRO A 79 4.42 -13.75 -8.21
C PRO A 79 3.87 -15.11 -8.67
N ILE A 80 3.60 -16.01 -7.71
CA ILE A 80 3.06 -17.35 -7.99
C ILE A 80 1.64 -17.23 -8.51
N VAL A 81 0.80 -16.50 -7.80
CA VAL A 81 -0.60 -16.31 -8.16
C VAL A 81 -0.73 -15.49 -9.45
N GLY A 82 0.12 -14.49 -9.69
CA GLY A 82 0.13 -13.76 -10.96
C GLY A 82 0.29 -14.71 -12.16
N ARG A 83 1.21 -15.68 -12.07
CA ARG A 83 1.41 -16.70 -13.11
C ARG A 83 0.24 -17.67 -13.22
N ILE A 84 -0.34 -18.08 -12.09
CA ILE A 84 -1.53 -18.95 -12.08
C ILE A 84 -2.69 -18.22 -12.75
N SER A 85 -2.92 -16.95 -12.41
CA SER A 85 -3.94 -16.08 -12.99
C SER A 85 -3.82 -15.96 -14.49
N ASP A 86 -2.59 -15.81 -15.01
CA ASP A 86 -2.36 -15.78 -16.45
C ASP A 86 -2.80 -17.07 -17.17
N LYS A 87 -2.71 -18.23 -16.51
CA LYS A 87 -3.06 -19.56 -17.05
C LYS A 87 -4.53 -19.95 -16.81
N THR A 88 -5.06 -19.70 -15.61
CA THR A 88 -6.41 -20.13 -15.20
C THR A 88 -7.50 -19.13 -15.55
N GLY A 89 -7.12 -17.91 -15.94
CA GLY A 89 -8.04 -16.80 -16.13
C GLY A 89 -8.08 -15.84 -14.94
N ARG A 90 -8.52 -14.61 -15.20
CA ARG A 90 -8.54 -13.51 -14.23
C ARG A 90 -9.67 -13.66 -13.23
N LYS A 91 -10.88 -14.03 -13.71
CA LYS A 91 -12.08 -14.10 -12.86
C LYS A 91 -11.95 -15.11 -11.71
N PRO A 92 -11.51 -16.38 -11.91
CA PRO A 92 -11.37 -17.34 -10.84
C PRO A 92 -10.46 -16.83 -9.73
N MET A 93 -9.33 -16.21 -10.07
CA MET A 93 -8.38 -15.70 -9.07
C MET A 93 -8.97 -14.54 -8.26
N LEU A 94 -9.71 -13.62 -8.89
CA LEU A 94 -10.41 -12.54 -8.16
C LEU A 94 -11.48 -13.09 -7.22
N VAL A 95 -12.28 -14.05 -7.67
CA VAL A 95 -13.35 -14.66 -6.86
C VAL A 95 -12.77 -15.46 -5.69
N TRP A 96 -11.76 -16.29 -5.94
CA TRP A 96 -11.11 -17.05 -4.87
C TRP A 96 -10.38 -16.14 -3.88
N GLY A 97 -9.78 -15.04 -4.35
CA GLY A 97 -9.20 -14.01 -3.48
C GLY A 97 -10.25 -13.39 -2.55
N LEU A 98 -11.41 -12.96 -3.08
CA LEU A 98 -12.49 -12.42 -2.27
C LEU A 98 -13.08 -13.42 -1.27
N LEU A 99 -13.18 -14.69 -1.68
CA LEU A 99 -13.65 -15.74 -0.79
C LEU A 99 -12.64 -16.02 0.33
N ALA A 100 -11.34 -16.08 0.00
CA ALA A 100 -10.26 -16.24 0.97
C ALA A 100 -10.23 -15.07 1.96
N PHE A 101 -10.40 -13.83 1.49
CA PHE A 101 -10.55 -12.64 2.32
C PHE A 101 -11.71 -12.80 3.31
N SER A 102 -12.90 -13.15 2.81
CA SER A 102 -14.08 -13.35 3.66
C SER A 102 -13.85 -14.42 4.74
N ILE A 103 -13.24 -15.55 4.37
CA ILE A 103 -12.89 -16.62 5.32
C ILE A 103 -11.89 -16.12 6.34
N ALA A 104 -10.84 -15.40 5.93
CA ALA A 104 -9.83 -14.84 6.83
C ALA A 104 -10.46 -13.93 7.87
N GLU A 105 -11.35 -13.02 7.46
CA GLU A 105 -12.04 -12.09 8.36
C GLU A 105 -12.93 -12.81 9.38
N PHE A 106 -13.67 -13.87 8.98
CA PHE A 106 -14.44 -14.67 9.93
C PHE A 106 -13.56 -15.48 10.87
N VAL A 107 -12.46 -16.06 10.38
CA VAL A 107 -11.49 -16.76 11.23
C VAL A 107 -10.88 -15.78 12.23
N PHE A 108 -10.57 -14.55 11.83
CA PHE A 108 -10.08 -13.50 12.73
C PHE A 108 -11.11 -13.17 13.81
N ALA A 109 -12.37 -12.97 13.41
CA ALA A 109 -13.45 -12.62 14.32
C ALA A 109 -13.77 -13.73 15.34
N LEU A 110 -13.51 -15.00 14.98
CA LEU A 110 -13.67 -16.17 15.85
C LEU A 110 -12.41 -16.53 16.64
N ALA A 111 -11.25 -15.98 16.28
CA ALA A 111 -9.97 -16.35 16.86
C ALA A 111 -9.91 -16.01 18.36
N GLN A 112 -9.40 -16.96 19.15
CA GLN A 112 -9.15 -16.79 20.59
C GLN A 112 -7.73 -17.21 20.97
N GLN A 113 -6.94 -17.63 19.99
CA GLN A 113 -5.60 -18.16 20.16
C GLN A 113 -4.72 -17.52 19.10
N LEU A 114 -3.46 -17.23 19.44
CA LEU A 114 -2.53 -16.52 18.56
C LEU A 114 -2.43 -17.16 17.16
N TRP A 115 -2.32 -18.49 17.09
CA TRP A 115 -2.18 -19.19 15.82
C TRP A 115 -3.41 -19.03 14.90
N LEU A 116 -4.62 -18.80 15.44
CA LEU A 116 -5.81 -18.53 14.63
C LEU A 116 -5.78 -17.11 14.04
N PHE A 117 -5.30 -16.14 14.82
CA PHE A 117 -5.04 -14.78 14.31
C PHE A 117 -3.98 -14.82 13.21
N ASP A 118 -2.87 -15.52 13.45
CA ASP A 118 -1.79 -15.70 12.47
C ASP A 118 -2.26 -16.42 11.20
N LEU A 119 -3.05 -17.49 11.35
CA LEU A 119 -3.65 -18.19 10.22
C LEU A 119 -4.56 -17.26 9.41
N SER A 120 -5.40 -16.47 10.08
CA SER A 120 -6.22 -15.47 9.42
C SER A 120 -5.36 -14.47 8.64
N ARG A 121 -4.29 -13.93 9.24
CA ARG A 121 -3.38 -12.99 8.54
C ARG A 121 -2.68 -13.62 7.35
N ALA A 122 -2.29 -14.89 7.45
CA ALA A 122 -1.68 -15.62 6.34
C ALA A 122 -2.69 -15.80 5.19
N VAL A 123 -3.93 -16.20 5.49
CA VAL A 123 -5.00 -16.33 4.48
C VAL A 123 -5.34 -14.96 3.88
N ASP A 124 -5.31 -13.90 4.67
CA ASP A 124 -5.57 -12.55 4.19
C ASP A 124 -4.43 -12.03 3.28
N GLY A 125 -3.18 -12.31 3.61
CA GLY A 125 -2.03 -12.01 2.74
C GLY A 125 -2.11 -12.76 1.40
N LEU A 126 -2.58 -14.01 1.43
CA LEU A 126 -2.87 -14.78 0.23
C LEU A 126 -4.02 -14.15 -0.56
N SER A 127 -5.10 -13.73 0.12
CA SER A 127 -6.25 -13.06 -0.49
C SER A 127 -5.82 -11.82 -1.29
N ALA A 128 -4.97 -10.98 -0.68
CA ALA A 128 -4.43 -9.78 -1.28
C ALA A 128 -3.51 -10.10 -2.47
N ALA A 129 -2.68 -11.14 -2.36
CA ALA A 129 -1.84 -11.63 -3.47
C ALA A 129 -2.66 -12.18 -4.64
N MET A 130 -3.86 -12.70 -4.40
CA MET A 130 -4.76 -13.16 -5.46
C MET A 130 -5.50 -12.02 -6.12
N PHE A 131 -5.95 -11.04 -5.33
CA PHE A 131 -6.83 -10.00 -5.82
C PHE A 131 -6.07 -8.83 -6.48
N VAL A 132 -5.17 -8.17 -5.75
CA VAL A 132 -4.54 -6.89 -6.13
C VAL A 132 -3.77 -6.96 -7.46
N PRO A 133 -2.83 -7.91 -7.69
CA PRO A 133 -2.13 -7.98 -8.97
C PRO A 133 -3.05 -8.43 -10.12
N THR A 134 -4.02 -9.30 -9.83
CA THR A 134 -4.98 -9.78 -10.83
C THR A 134 -5.94 -8.68 -11.25
N SER A 135 -6.36 -7.80 -10.33
CA SER A 135 -7.27 -6.68 -10.60
C SER A 135 -6.59 -5.64 -11.50
N MET A 136 -5.32 -5.33 -11.22
CA MET A 136 -4.44 -4.52 -12.06
C MET A 136 -4.29 -5.10 -13.46
N ALA A 137 -4.02 -6.41 -13.57
CA ALA A 137 -3.83 -7.09 -14.84
C ALA A 137 -5.13 -7.14 -15.67
N LEU A 138 -6.27 -7.49 -15.04
CA LEU A 138 -7.57 -7.46 -15.69
C LEU A 138 -7.91 -6.06 -16.20
N ALA A 139 -7.70 -5.02 -15.39
CA ALA A 139 -7.92 -3.65 -15.84
C ALA A 139 -7.03 -3.27 -17.02
N ALA A 140 -5.76 -3.71 -17.01
CA ALA A 140 -4.85 -3.50 -18.12
C ALA A 140 -5.29 -4.25 -19.39
N ASP A 141 -5.81 -5.47 -19.26
CA ASP A 141 -6.31 -6.30 -20.36
C ASP A 141 -7.58 -5.70 -21.00
N LEU A 142 -8.46 -5.07 -20.21
CA LEU A 142 -9.74 -4.51 -20.68
C LEU A 142 -9.70 -3.08 -21.21
N THR A 143 -8.58 -2.39 -21.03
CA THR A 143 -8.48 -0.97 -21.34
C THR A 143 -7.57 -0.72 -22.54
N SER A 144 -7.95 0.29 -23.34
CA SER A 144 -7.08 0.80 -24.38
C SER A 144 -5.82 1.43 -23.77
N VAL A 145 -4.72 1.52 -24.53
CA VAL A 145 -3.49 2.19 -24.08
C VAL A 145 -3.75 3.61 -23.58
N LYS A 146 -4.72 4.33 -24.17
CA LYS A 146 -5.10 5.69 -23.78
C LYS A 146 -5.84 5.74 -22.43
N ASP A 147 -6.68 4.75 -22.15
CA ASP A 147 -7.53 4.73 -20.94
C ASP A 147 -6.90 3.97 -19.78
N ARG A 148 -5.90 3.11 -20.04
CA ARG A 148 -5.26 2.23 -19.06
C ARG A 148 -4.73 3.00 -17.86
N ALA A 149 -4.00 4.10 -18.09
CA ALA A 149 -3.44 4.91 -17.01
C ALA A 149 -4.53 5.46 -16.07
N LYS A 150 -5.68 5.86 -16.63
CA LYS A 150 -6.82 6.39 -15.87
C LYS A 150 -7.47 5.32 -15.00
N VAL A 151 -7.67 4.13 -15.54
CA VAL A 151 -8.30 3.01 -14.81
C VAL A 151 -7.38 2.46 -13.72
N ILE A 152 -6.09 2.31 -14.02
CA ILE A 152 -5.09 1.95 -13.00
C ILE A 152 -5.07 3.02 -11.90
N GLY A 153 -5.12 4.30 -12.25
CA GLY A 153 -5.23 5.39 -11.27
C GLY A 153 -6.46 5.28 -10.36
N TRP A 154 -7.62 4.86 -10.88
CA TRP A 154 -8.82 4.62 -10.06
C TRP A 154 -8.67 3.43 -9.13
N LEU A 155 -8.02 2.35 -9.57
CA LEU A 155 -7.75 1.21 -8.71
C LEU A 155 -6.73 1.56 -7.61
N SER A 156 -5.68 2.34 -7.92
CA SER A 156 -4.76 2.86 -6.91
C SER A 156 -5.44 3.80 -5.92
N ALA A 157 -6.42 4.59 -6.37
CA ALA A 157 -7.24 5.42 -5.50
C ALA A 157 -8.16 4.60 -4.59
N ALA A 158 -8.75 3.52 -5.10
CA ALA A 158 -9.53 2.58 -4.29
C ALA A 158 -8.67 1.85 -3.25
N PHE A 159 -7.49 1.38 -3.64
CA PHE A 159 -6.52 0.77 -2.73
C PHE A 159 -6.16 1.72 -1.58
N SER A 160 -5.72 2.93 -1.92
CA SER A 160 -5.30 3.93 -0.94
C SER A 160 -6.48 4.39 -0.09
N GLY A 161 -7.64 4.67 -0.71
CA GLY A 161 -8.84 5.08 -0.01
C GLY A 161 -9.35 4.03 0.99
N GLY A 162 -9.24 2.74 0.65
CA GLY A 162 -9.57 1.65 1.55
C GLY A 162 -8.66 1.66 2.79
N LEU A 163 -7.35 1.73 2.59
CA LEU A 163 -6.36 1.80 3.67
C LEU A 163 -6.54 3.05 4.56
N ILE A 164 -6.92 4.18 3.98
CA ILE A 164 -7.15 5.45 4.69
C ILE A 164 -8.43 5.39 5.55
N LEU A 165 -9.53 4.89 4.98
CA LEU A 165 -10.84 4.89 5.64
C LEU A 165 -11.04 3.70 6.58
N GLY A 166 -10.28 2.63 6.41
CA GLY A 166 -10.39 1.41 7.20
C GLY A 166 -10.19 1.64 8.70
N PRO A 167 -9.10 2.28 9.18
CA PRO A 167 -8.90 2.51 10.61
C PRO A 167 -10.04 3.30 11.25
N GLY A 168 -10.59 4.30 10.56
CA GLY A 168 -11.72 5.09 11.04
C GLY A 168 -13.01 4.28 11.18
N LEU A 169 -13.36 3.52 10.14
CA LEU A 169 -14.51 2.62 10.18
C LEU A 169 -14.31 1.49 11.19
N GLY A 170 -13.11 0.95 11.29
CA GLY A 170 -12.70 -0.05 12.27
C GLY A 170 -12.87 0.46 13.69
N GLY A 171 -12.42 1.68 13.99
CA GLY A 171 -12.62 2.33 15.29
C GLY A 171 -14.09 2.54 15.62
N ILE A 172 -14.90 3.02 14.68
CA ILE A 172 -16.34 3.22 14.92
C ILE A 172 -17.03 1.88 15.22
N LEU A 173 -16.77 0.85 14.42
CA LEU A 173 -17.36 -0.48 14.55
C LEU A 173 -16.86 -1.21 15.80
N ALA A 174 -15.61 -1.00 16.19
CA ALA A 174 -15.03 -1.65 17.37
C ALA A 174 -15.56 -1.13 18.72
N ASN A 175 -16.35 -0.04 18.73
CA ASN A 175 -17.11 0.38 19.93
C ASN A 175 -18.12 -0.67 20.41
N ILE A 176 -18.65 -1.52 19.51
CA ILE A 176 -19.56 -2.62 19.89
C ILE A 176 -18.74 -3.77 20.48
N SER A 177 -17.67 -4.15 19.79
CA SER A 177 -16.67 -5.13 20.21
C SER A 177 -15.48 -4.98 19.29
N TYR A 178 -14.25 -5.10 19.81
CA TYR A 178 -13.03 -5.00 18.99
C TYR A 178 -12.98 -6.01 17.83
N LYS A 179 -13.78 -7.10 17.87
CA LYS A 179 -13.91 -8.08 16.77
C LYS A 179 -15.03 -7.77 15.77
N PHE A 180 -15.95 -6.88 16.11
CA PHE A 180 -17.10 -6.53 15.26
C PHE A 180 -16.70 -6.01 13.86
N PRO A 181 -15.63 -5.21 13.69
CA PRO A 181 -15.18 -4.79 12.35
C PRO A 181 -14.94 -5.96 11.39
N PHE A 182 -14.34 -7.05 11.89
CA PHE A 182 -13.99 -8.23 11.10
C PHE A 182 -15.22 -9.08 10.74
N TRP A 183 -16.25 -9.11 11.59
CA TRP A 183 -17.54 -9.71 11.20
C TRP A 183 -18.17 -8.95 10.02
N VAL A 184 -18.15 -7.62 10.07
CA VAL A 184 -18.68 -6.78 8.98
C VAL A 184 -17.84 -6.94 7.72
N ALA A 185 -16.52 -6.94 7.82
CA ALA A 185 -15.61 -7.16 6.70
C ALA A 185 -15.82 -8.53 6.05
N GLY A 186 -15.96 -9.59 6.85
CA GLY A 186 -16.27 -10.94 6.37
C GLY A 186 -17.57 -11.00 5.56
N ILE A 187 -18.64 -10.37 6.06
CA ILE A 187 -19.94 -10.29 5.35
C ILE A 187 -19.81 -9.50 4.04
N LEU A 188 -19.12 -8.35 4.07
CA LEU A 188 -18.85 -7.55 2.87
C LEU A 188 -18.00 -8.33 1.87
N GLY A 189 -17.08 -9.18 2.33
CA GLY A 189 -16.32 -10.12 1.52
C GLY A 189 -17.21 -11.16 0.82
N ILE A 190 -18.19 -11.75 1.52
CA ILE A 190 -19.18 -12.65 0.89
C ILE A 190 -19.97 -11.91 -0.18
N ILE A 191 -20.49 -10.72 0.14
CA ILE A 191 -21.28 -9.92 -0.80
C ILE A 191 -20.44 -9.59 -2.04
N SER A 192 -19.19 -9.17 -1.84
CA SER A 192 -18.25 -8.89 -2.93
C SER A 192 -17.97 -10.13 -3.77
N THR A 193 -17.82 -11.29 -3.14
CA THR A 193 -17.65 -12.58 -3.83
C THR A 193 -18.86 -12.89 -4.71
N ILE A 194 -20.08 -12.75 -4.18
CA ILE A 194 -21.33 -12.99 -4.93
C ILE A 194 -21.43 -12.01 -6.12
N VAL A 195 -21.15 -10.74 -5.89
CA VAL A 195 -21.15 -9.71 -6.93
C VAL A 195 -20.11 -10.01 -8.00
N ALA A 196 -18.89 -10.41 -7.62
CA ALA A 196 -17.83 -10.77 -8.55
C ALA A 196 -18.19 -12.02 -9.39
N VAL A 197 -18.77 -13.05 -8.76
CA VAL A 197 -19.24 -14.25 -9.47
C VAL A 197 -20.32 -13.91 -10.49
N ALA A 198 -21.28 -13.07 -10.11
CA ALA A 198 -22.42 -12.71 -10.94
C ALA A 198 -22.07 -11.73 -12.07
N LEU A 199 -21.17 -10.78 -11.81
CA LEU A 199 -20.95 -9.63 -12.69
C LEU A 199 -19.64 -9.65 -13.48
N LEU A 200 -18.63 -10.41 -13.05
CA LEU A 200 -17.42 -10.57 -13.84
C LEU A 200 -17.68 -11.52 -15.02
N PRO A 201 -17.18 -11.21 -16.23
CA PRO A 201 -17.35 -12.05 -17.42
C PRO A 201 -16.55 -13.35 -17.27
N LYS A 202 -16.95 -14.40 -17.99
CA LYS A 202 -16.22 -15.66 -17.97
C LYS A 202 -14.98 -15.53 -18.85
N ASP A 203 -13.84 -16.10 -18.44
CA ASP A 203 -12.60 -16.07 -19.24
C ASP A 203 -12.71 -16.83 -20.59
N SER A 204 -13.83 -17.49 -20.87
CA SER A 204 -14.16 -18.09 -22.17
C SER A 204 -14.39 -17.06 -23.28
N ASP A 205 -14.66 -15.80 -22.91
CA ASP A 205 -14.91 -14.73 -23.85
C ASP A 205 -13.57 -14.27 -24.44
N GLU A 206 -13.40 -14.36 -25.77
CA GLU A 206 -12.15 -14.02 -26.49
C GLU A 206 -11.61 -12.62 -26.14
N GLN A 207 -12.51 -11.69 -25.80
CA GLN A 207 -12.20 -10.32 -25.40
C GLN A 207 -11.54 -10.21 -24.01
N PHE A 208 -11.58 -11.27 -23.19
CA PHE A 208 -11.15 -11.31 -21.79
C PHE A 208 -10.03 -12.34 -21.52
N LYS A 209 -9.54 -13.02 -22.57
CA LYS A 209 -8.38 -13.92 -22.47
C LYS A 209 -7.10 -13.13 -22.16
N SER A 210 -6.26 -13.68 -21.28
CA SER A 210 -4.96 -13.10 -20.96
C SER A 210 -4.12 -12.94 -22.23
N SER A 211 -3.59 -11.73 -22.46
CA SER A 211 -2.79 -11.43 -23.66
C SER A 211 -1.34 -11.90 -23.56
N THR A 212 -0.93 -12.45 -22.42
CA THR A 212 0.45 -12.85 -22.12
C THR A 212 0.80 -14.19 -22.75
N LYS A 213 1.44 -14.16 -23.93
CA LYS A 213 2.19 -15.31 -24.47
C LYS A 213 3.45 -15.54 -23.62
N ASN A 214 3.52 -16.72 -22.98
CA ASN A 214 4.66 -17.31 -22.28
C ASN A 214 5.38 -16.45 -21.21
N PRO A 215 4.97 -16.56 -19.93
CA PRO A 215 5.71 -16.03 -18.77
C PRO A 215 7.11 -16.62 -18.57
N GLU A 216 7.38 -17.78 -19.16
CA GLU A 216 8.64 -18.53 -18.99
C GLU A 216 9.81 -17.91 -19.77
N ASP A 217 9.53 -17.24 -20.90
CA ASP A 217 10.57 -16.63 -21.74
C ASP A 217 11.10 -15.30 -21.15
N ALA A 218 10.29 -14.59 -20.35
CA ALA A 218 10.62 -13.25 -19.84
C ALA A 218 11.59 -13.22 -18.63
N LEU A 219 11.78 -14.35 -17.93
CA LEU A 219 12.67 -14.43 -16.75
C LEU A 219 13.97 -15.20 -17.04
N LEU A 220 13.98 -16.05 -18.06
CA LEU A 220 15.11 -16.93 -18.37
C LEU A 220 16.15 -16.25 -19.27
N GLU A 221 15.79 -15.23 -20.04
CA GLU A 221 16.73 -14.45 -20.84
C GLU A 221 17.19 -13.18 -20.11
N GLY A 222 18.24 -13.29 -19.30
CA GLY A 222 19.05 -12.13 -18.88
C GLY A 222 18.67 -11.43 -17.56
N GLY A 223 17.84 -12.03 -16.71
CA GLY A 223 17.40 -11.41 -15.44
C GLY A 223 18.56 -10.90 -14.56
N TRP A 224 19.62 -11.70 -14.37
CA TRP A 224 20.76 -11.31 -13.53
C TRP A 224 21.64 -10.21 -14.15
N SER A 225 21.83 -10.21 -15.48
CA SER A 225 22.62 -9.16 -16.15
C SER A 225 21.87 -7.82 -16.18
N GLN A 226 20.54 -7.88 -16.31
CA GLN A 226 19.66 -6.71 -16.21
C GLN A 226 19.52 -6.20 -14.77
N VAL A 227 19.51 -7.07 -13.75
CA VAL A 227 19.57 -6.62 -12.34
C VAL A 227 20.92 -5.97 -12.06
N LYS A 228 22.02 -6.52 -12.56
CA LYS A 228 23.36 -5.94 -12.40
C LYS A 228 23.47 -4.54 -13.02
N SER A 229 22.76 -4.26 -14.13
CA SER A 229 22.75 -2.92 -14.72
C SER A 229 22.01 -1.89 -13.85
N LEU A 230 21.13 -2.32 -12.93
CA LEU A 230 20.47 -1.47 -11.95
C LEU A 230 21.33 -1.22 -10.69
N LEU A 231 22.51 -1.83 -10.56
CA LEU A 231 23.40 -1.69 -9.39
C LEU A 231 24.37 -0.49 -9.50
N THR A 232 24.00 0.57 -10.22
CA THR A 232 24.81 1.80 -10.22
C THR A 232 24.81 2.43 -8.82
N PRO A 233 25.88 3.15 -8.41
CA PRO A 233 25.98 3.73 -7.06
C PRO A 233 24.79 4.60 -6.66
N LEU A 234 24.20 5.32 -7.62
CA LEU A 234 23.00 6.13 -7.37
C LEU A 234 21.77 5.27 -7.11
N MET A 235 21.54 4.26 -7.95
CA MET A 235 20.36 3.38 -7.84
C MET A 235 20.42 2.49 -6.60
N THR A 236 21.58 1.95 -6.25
CA THR A 236 21.77 1.21 -4.99
C THR A 236 21.49 2.08 -3.78
N THR A 237 21.90 3.36 -3.81
CA THR A 237 21.58 4.32 -2.75
C THR A 237 20.07 4.56 -2.64
N LEU A 238 19.36 4.74 -3.76
CA LEU A 238 17.91 4.92 -3.78
C LEU A 238 17.16 3.66 -3.33
N PHE A 239 17.63 2.47 -3.71
CA PHE A 239 17.09 1.19 -3.25
C PHE A 239 17.28 1.00 -1.74
N LEU A 240 18.45 1.36 -1.21
CA LEU A 240 18.69 1.38 0.23
C LEU A 240 17.72 2.33 0.95
N MET A 241 17.47 3.52 0.38
CA MET A 241 16.50 4.47 0.94
C MET A 241 15.07 3.95 0.91
N ILE A 242 14.65 3.22 -0.15
CA ILE A 242 13.34 2.54 -0.19
C ILE A 242 13.24 1.52 0.93
N PHE A 243 14.27 0.70 1.11
CA PHE A 243 14.29 -0.31 2.16
C PHE A 243 14.19 0.32 3.54
N ILE A 244 14.99 1.36 3.82
CA ILE A 244 14.96 2.06 5.12
C ILE A 244 13.61 2.74 5.35
N MET A 245 13.05 3.38 4.33
CA MET A 245 11.72 3.99 4.39
C MET A 245 10.64 2.94 4.68
N ALA A 246 10.63 1.82 3.97
CA ALA A 246 9.64 0.76 4.16
C ALA A 246 9.77 0.08 5.53
N PHE A 247 11.00 -0.25 5.94
CA PHE A 247 11.29 -0.78 7.27
C PHE A 247 10.86 0.18 8.38
N GLY A 248 11.22 1.46 8.26
CA GLY A 248 10.91 2.50 9.25
C GLY A 248 9.41 2.77 9.35
N LEU A 249 8.71 2.91 8.22
CA LEU A 249 7.27 3.14 8.19
C LEU A 249 6.51 1.94 8.75
N ALA A 250 6.77 0.72 8.25
CA ALA A 250 6.06 -0.47 8.72
C ALA A 250 6.36 -0.77 10.19
N GLY A 251 7.60 -0.57 10.63
CA GLY A 251 7.99 -0.67 12.03
C GLY A 251 7.20 0.31 12.90
N PHE A 252 7.27 1.61 12.58
CA PHE A 252 6.57 2.67 13.29
C PHE A 252 5.04 2.44 13.33
N GLU A 253 4.43 2.19 12.18
CA GLU A 253 2.98 1.98 12.03
C GLU A 253 2.49 0.79 12.86
N SER A 254 3.23 -0.33 12.84
CA SER A 254 2.82 -1.56 13.53
C SER A 254 2.77 -1.44 15.05
N ILE A 255 3.65 -0.64 15.65
CA ILE A 255 3.72 -0.45 17.10
C ILE A 255 3.04 0.83 17.56
N TYR A 256 2.70 1.74 16.64
CA TYR A 256 2.17 3.05 16.97
C TYR A 256 0.95 2.92 17.89
N SER A 257 -0.04 2.12 17.48
CA SER A 257 -1.28 1.94 18.25
C SER A 257 -1.01 1.31 19.62
N LEU A 258 -0.06 0.38 19.71
CA LEU A 258 0.36 -0.23 20.98
C LEU A 258 1.01 0.81 21.91
N TYR A 259 1.95 1.59 21.39
CA TYR A 259 2.67 2.59 22.18
C TYR A 259 1.73 3.66 22.74
N VAL A 260 0.87 4.26 21.90
CA VAL A 260 -0.02 5.33 22.37
C VAL A 260 -1.11 4.80 23.31
N ASN A 261 -1.51 3.53 23.19
CA ASN A 261 -2.44 2.90 24.12
C ASN A 261 -1.80 2.60 25.48
N GLU A 262 -0.60 2.02 25.49
CA GLU A 262 0.08 1.61 26.72
C GLU A 262 0.70 2.78 27.49
N VAL A 263 1.32 3.72 26.79
CA VAL A 263 2.08 4.82 27.39
C VAL A 263 1.23 6.06 27.60
N HIS A 264 0.35 6.38 26.64
CA HIS A 264 -0.47 7.61 26.66
C HIS A 264 -1.97 7.35 26.86
N HIS A 265 -2.36 6.10 27.12
CA HIS A 265 -3.75 5.72 27.39
C HIS A 265 -4.76 6.17 26.32
N PHE A 266 -4.32 6.21 25.06
CA PHE A 266 -5.22 6.49 23.95
C PHE A 266 -6.26 5.38 23.86
N ASP A 267 -7.52 5.77 23.82
CA ASP A 267 -8.60 4.84 23.54
C ASP A 267 -8.66 4.51 22.04
N LEU A 268 -9.52 3.54 21.71
CA LEU A 268 -9.72 3.07 20.36
C LEU A 268 -10.13 4.20 19.39
N GLN A 269 -10.95 5.15 19.86
CA GLN A 269 -11.47 6.24 19.05
C GLN A 269 -10.37 7.25 18.71
N ALA A 270 -9.51 7.59 19.67
CA ALA A 270 -8.35 8.46 19.46
C ALA A 270 -7.38 7.84 18.45
N ILE A 271 -7.06 6.55 18.57
CA ILE A 271 -6.17 5.85 17.62
C ILE A 271 -6.76 5.88 16.21
N ALA A 272 -8.04 5.48 16.07
CA ALA A 272 -8.73 5.46 14.79
C ALA A 272 -8.81 6.86 14.14
N LEU A 273 -9.05 7.90 14.95
CA LEU A 273 -9.09 9.28 14.49
C LEU A 273 -7.73 9.73 13.96
N VAL A 274 -6.62 9.42 14.66
CA VAL A 274 -5.28 9.79 14.19
C VAL A 274 -4.94 9.10 12.88
N LEU A 275 -5.17 7.80 12.77
CA LEU A 275 -4.88 7.04 11.54
C LEU A 275 -5.74 7.51 10.35
N THR A 276 -7.01 7.84 10.60
CA THR A 276 -7.89 8.38 9.55
C THR A 276 -7.49 9.78 9.12
N LEU A 277 -7.18 10.66 10.09
CA LEU A 277 -6.71 12.01 9.80
C LEU A 277 -5.40 11.98 9.03
N ASN A 278 -4.47 11.10 9.41
CA ASN A 278 -3.25 10.89 8.64
C ASN A 278 -3.60 10.55 7.19
N GLY A 279 -4.37 9.48 6.95
CA GLY A 279 -4.66 9.08 5.59
C GLY A 279 -5.33 10.17 4.73
N ILE A 280 -6.23 10.97 5.31
CA ILE A 280 -6.86 12.11 4.62
C ILE A 280 -5.83 13.22 4.33
N ILE A 281 -4.99 13.57 5.30
CA ILE A 281 -3.96 14.61 5.14
C ILE A 281 -2.92 14.15 4.12
N SER A 282 -2.44 12.90 4.19
CA SER A 282 -1.55 12.26 3.22
C SER A 282 -2.08 12.38 1.80
N LEU A 283 -3.36 12.05 1.58
CA LEU A 283 -3.97 12.17 0.27
C LEU A 283 -3.97 13.62 -0.23
N VAL A 284 -4.32 14.58 0.63
CA VAL A 284 -4.34 16.01 0.28
C VAL A 284 -2.93 16.51 -0.03
N LEU A 285 -1.94 16.22 0.82
CA LEU A 285 -0.56 16.65 0.61
C LEU A 285 0.05 16.00 -0.64
N GLN A 286 -0.22 14.72 -0.88
CA GLN A 286 0.28 14.01 -2.05
C GLN A 286 -0.31 14.57 -3.36
N VAL A 287 -1.61 14.88 -3.40
CA VAL A 287 -2.26 15.38 -4.61
C VAL A 287 -1.93 16.84 -4.89
N PHE A 288 -1.93 17.70 -3.87
CA PHE A 288 -1.83 19.16 -4.09
C PHE A 288 -0.42 19.72 -3.87
N LEU A 289 0.38 19.12 -2.99
CA LEU A 289 1.64 19.70 -2.54
C LEU A 289 2.87 18.99 -3.10
N PHE A 290 2.81 17.68 -3.37
CA PHE A 290 3.97 16.90 -3.79
C PHE A 290 4.66 17.45 -5.05
N ASP A 291 3.93 17.60 -6.16
CA ASP A 291 4.50 18.11 -7.41
C ASP A 291 5.09 19.52 -7.24
N ARG A 292 4.42 20.35 -6.44
CA ARG A 292 4.87 21.71 -6.14
C ARG A 292 6.16 21.70 -5.33
N MET A 293 6.29 20.83 -4.32
CA MET A 293 7.52 20.64 -3.56
C MET A 293 8.67 20.13 -4.43
N VAL A 294 8.41 19.18 -5.32
CA VAL A 294 9.42 18.66 -6.25
C VAL A 294 9.88 19.75 -7.22
N GLN A 295 8.97 20.58 -7.75
CA GLN A 295 9.34 21.69 -8.63
C GLN A 295 10.16 22.78 -7.91
N TRP A 296 9.81 23.08 -6.65
CA TRP A 296 10.48 24.12 -5.87
C TRP A 296 11.85 23.70 -5.33
N TRP A 297 11.95 22.47 -4.82
CA TRP A 297 13.14 22.00 -4.10
C TRP A 297 13.91 20.93 -4.87
N GLY A 298 13.31 20.26 -5.84
CA GLY A 298 13.88 19.07 -6.46
C GLY A 298 13.79 17.85 -5.55
N GLU A 299 13.80 16.67 -6.16
CA GLU A 299 13.50 15.40 -5.49
C GLU A 299 14.47 15.09 -4.35
N VAL A 300 15.77 15.31 -4.57
CA VAL A 300 16.80 15.02 -3.55
C VAL A 300 16.62 15.87 -2.28
N ARG A 301 16.21 17.14 -2.42
CA ARG A 301 15.95 17.99 -1.25
C ARG A 301 14.65 17.61 -0.55
N VAL A 302 13.61 17.23 -1.30
CA VAL A 302 12.37 16.69 -0.71
C VAL A 302 12.69 15.44 0.12
N ILE A 303 13.40 14.47 -0.45
CA ILE A 303 13.81 13.24 0.27
C ILE A 303 14.57 13.58 1.55
N ARG A 304 15.53 14.51 1.46
CA ARG A 304 16.30 14.96 2.63
C ARG A 304 15.42 15.54 3.73
N TYR A 305 14.53 16.47 3.40
CA TYR A 305 13.67 17.11 4.40
C TYR A 305 12.65 16.14 4.99
N CYS A 306 12.15 15.19 4.21
CA CYS A 306 11.29 14.12 4.71
C CYS A 306 12.03 13.25 5.72
N PHE A 307 13.24 12.73 5.41
CA PHE A 307 14.00 11.95 6.38
C PHE A 307 14.32 12.73 7.67
N PHE A 308 14.64 14.02 7.53
CA PHE A 308 14.89 14.89 8.68
C PHE A 308 13.63 15.11 9.52
N ALA A 309 12.50 15.41 8.88
CA ALA A 309 11.22 15.64 9.55
C ALA A 309 10.71 14.37 10.23
N SER A 310 10.83 13.20 9.58
CA SER A 310 10.51 11.91 10.18
C SER A 310 11.39 11.66 11.41
N ALA A 311 12.71 11.86 11.33
CA ALA A 311 13.61 11.62 12.46
C ALA A 311 13.29 12.51 13.67
N ILE A 312 13.07 13.80 13.42
CA ILE A 312 12.69 14.76 14.47
C ILE A 312 11.31 14.42 15.03
N GLY A 313 10.31 14.20 14.17
CA GLY A 313 8.96 13.86 14.58
C GLY A 313 8.93 12.60 15.44
N THR A 314 9.68 11.56 15.06
CA THR A 314 9.81 10.33 15.85
C THR A 314 10.49 10.60 17.18
N ALA A 315 11.50 11.46 17.23
CA ALA A 315 12.11 11.87 18.51
C ALA A 315 11.09 12.58 19.41
N PHE A 316 10.25 13.46 18.85
CA PHE A 316 9.17 14.13 19.58
C PHE A 316 8.15 13.13 20.14
N VAL A 317 7.80 12.06 19.42
CA VAL A 317 6.85 11.02 19.89
C VAL A 317 7.32 10.31 21.18
N ILE A 318 8.63 10.25 21.45
CA ILE A 318 9.20 9.55 22.62
C ILE A 318 9.06 10.36 23.92
N TYR A 319 8.99 11.69 23.84
CA TYR A 319 8.98 12.55 25.02
C TYR A 319 7.58 12.76 25.58
N ASP A 320 7.50 13.00 26.89
CA ASP A 320 6.24 13.22 27.59
C ASP A 320 5.62 14.56 27.15
N HIS A 321 4.51 14.45 26.42
CA HIS A 321 3.84 15.53 25.73
C HIS A 321 2.35 15.45 25.96
N SER A 322 1.68 16.60 25.82
CA SER A 322 0.21 16.64 25.83
C SER A 322 -0.36 15.78 24.69
N HIS A 323 -1.53 15.17 24.88
CA HIS A 323 -2.19 14.33 23.87
C HIS A 323 -2.23 14.99 22.48
N TRP A 324 -2.45 16.30 22.40
CA TRP A 324 -2.50 17.03 21.13
C TRP A 324 -1.13 17.16 20.44
N GLN A 325 -0.07 17.34 21.23
CA GLN A 325 1.31 17.42 20.70
C GLN A 325 1.74 16.08 20.11
N LEU A 326 1.38 14.97 20.76
CA LEU A 326 1.65 13.62 20.26
C LEU A 326 0.93 13.34 18.94
N ILE A 327 -0.35 13.74 18.83
CA ILE A 327 -1.13 13.62 17.58
C ILE A 327 -0.45 14.40 16.46
N VAL A 328 -0.09 15.66 16.70
CA VAL A 328 0.57 16.50 15.69
C VAL A 328 1.92 15.92 15.29
N ALA A 329 2.75 15.48 16.24
CA ALA A 329 4.04 14.86 15.96
C ALA A 329 3.89 13.59 15.11
N THR A 330 2.92 12.74 15.46
CA THR A 330 2.60 11.51 14.73
C THR A 330 2.17 11.79 13.30
N LEU A 331 1.26 12.76 13.10
CA LEU A 331 0.85 13.17 11.76
C LEU A 331 2.06 13.61 10.95
N VAL A 332 2.92 14.48 11.48
CA VAL A 332 4.15 14.93 10.79
C VAL A 332 5.06 13.74 10.41
N VAL A 333 5.18 12.72 11.27
CA VAL A 333 5.98 11.53 10.98
C VAL A 333 5.41 10.75 9.80
N PHE A 334 4.12 10.39 9.84
CA PHE A 334 3.49 9.65 8.75
C PHE A 334 3.53 10.41 7.43
N GLU A 335 3.20 11.71 7.44
CA GLU A 335 3.26 12.55 6.24
C GLU A 335 4.67 12.57 5.64
N ALA A 336 5.69 12.71 6.49
CA ALA A 336 7.07 12.71 6.03
C ALA A 336 7.46 11.37 5.40
N PHE A 337 6.99 10.23 5.94
CA PHE A 337 7.19 8.92 5.34
C PHE A 337 6.45 8.76 4.00
N ASP A 338 5.20 9.19 3.91
CA ASP A 338 4.35 9.05 2.72
C ASP A 338 4.92 9.82 1.52
N MET A 339 5.59 10.94 1.76
CA MET A 339 6.25 11.72 0.71
C MET A 339 7.58 11.12 0.22
N LEU A 340 8.24 10.25 0.98
CA LEU A 340 9.52 9.64 0.59
C LEU A 340 9.36 8.73 -0.63
N ARG A 341 8.35 7.86 -0.64
CA ARG A 341 8.14 6.87 -1.71
C ARG A 341 8.01 7.51 -3.10
N PRO A 342 7.10 8.47 -3.34
CA PRO A 342 6.96 9.09 -4.65
C PRO A 342 8.20 9.89 -5.03
N ALA A 343 8.89 10.55 -4.08
CA ALA A 343 10.12 11.28 -4.37
C ALA A 343 11.26 10.35 -4.85
N ILE A 344 11.47 9.22 -4.17
CA ILE A 344 12.49 8.23 -4.55
C ILE A 344 12.12 7.55 -5.87
N THR A 345 10.86 7.18 -6.06
CA THR A 345 10.38 6.52 -7.28
C THR A 345 10.49 7.43 -8.51
N THR A 346 10.23 8.73 -8.37
CA THR A 346 10.43 9.71 -9.45
C THR A 346 11.90 9.82 -9.87
N LEU A 347 12.86 9.80 -8.94
CA LEU A 347 14.28 9.78 -9.28
C LEU A 347 14.69 8.48 -9.99
N LEU A 348 14.23 7.33 -9.47
CA LEU A 348 14.55 6.03 -10.06
C LEU A 348 14.05 5.90 -11.51
N THR A 349 12.81 6.33 -11.76
CA THR A 349 12.18 6.25 -13.09
C THR A 349 12.80 7.22 -14.11
N LYS A 350 13.35 8.36 -13.68
CA LYS A 350 14.13 9.27 -14.53
C LYS A 350 15.45 8.63 -15.01
N MET A 351 16.07 7.79 -14.19
CA MET A 351 17.36 7.17 -14.47
C MET A 351 17.28 5.96 -15.40
N SER A 352 16.20 5.17 -15.31
CA SER A 352 16.03 3.94 -16.09
C SER A 352 14.83 4.03 -17.02
N LYS A 353 15.02 4.61 -18.22
CA LYS A 353 13.98 4.60 -19.28
C LYS A 353 13.73 3.20 -19.82
N ASN A 354 14.76 2.36 -19.83
CA ASN A 354 14.69 0.94 -20.19
C ASN A 354 14.49 0.12 -18.90
N ASN A 355 13.76 -1.00 -18.97
CA ASN A 355 13.55 -1.95 -17.86
C ASN A 355 12.74 -1.42 -16.65
N GLN A 356 11.78 -0.52 -16.86
CA GLN A 356 10.90 -0.01 -15.78
C GLN A 356 10.16 -1.12 -15.01
N GLY A 357 9.79 -2.21 -15.68
CA GLY A 357 9.18 -3.37 -15.03
C GLY A 357 10.11 -4.03 -14.01
N LEU A 358 11.39 -4.22 -14.36
CA LEU A 358 12.39 -4.77 -13.44
C LEU A 358 12.65 -3.83 -12.28
N LEU A 359 12.78 -2.52 -12.55
CA LEU A 359 12.96 -1.50 -11.52
C LEU A 359 11.81 -1.49 -10.51
N ASN A 360 10.57 -1.51 -11.01
CA ASN A 360 9.38 -1.58 -10.16
C ASN A 360 9.32 -2.89 -9.38
N GLY A 361 9.75 -4.01 -9.99
CA GLY A 361 9.88 -5.30 -9.30
C GLY A 361 10.83 -5.24 -8.11
N VAL A 362 12.04 -4.69 -8.29
CA VAL A 362 13.03 -4.51 -7.22
C VAL A 362 12.47 -3.56 -6.14
N ASN A 363 11.84 -2.45 -6.52
CA ASN A 363 11.21 -1.50 -5.60
C ASN A 363 10.14 -2.17 -4.71
N MET A 364 9.26 -2.97 -5.33
CA MET A 364 8.22 -3.71 -4.61
C MET A 364 8.83 -4.78 -3.69
N SER A 365 9.85 -5.53 -4.14
CA SER A 365 10.51 -6.52 -3.30
C SER A 365 11.16 -5.91 -2.06
N LEU A 366 11.89 -4.80 -2.21
CA LEU A 366 12.50 -4.10 -1.08
C LEU A 366 11.45 -3.56 -0.10
N THR A 367 10.34 -3.05 -0.63
CA THR A 367 9.19 -2.64 0.18
C THR A 367 8.65 -3.80 1.00
N SER A 368 8.38 -4.94 0.36
CA SER A 368 7.86 -6.12 1.03
C SER A 368 8.79 -6.63 2.13
N VAL A 369 10.10 -6.67 1.88
CA VAL A 369 11.07 -7.07 2.91
C VAL A 369 11.03 -6.08 4.09
N GLY A 370 10.94 -4.78 3.84
CA GLY A 370 10.73 -3.77 4.89
C GLY A 370 9.45 -4.01 5.70
N ASN A 371 8.33 -4.30 5.02
CA ASN A 371 7.03 -4.56 5.66
C ASN A 371 7.00 -5.86 6.48
N VAL A 372 7.88 -6.81 6.20
CA VAL A 372 8.01 -8.05 6.98
C VAL A 372 8.97 -7.86 8.15
N ILE A 373 10.14 -7.25 7.92
CA ILE A 373 11.17 -7.14 8.96
C ILE A 373 10.84 -6.03 9.96
N GLY A 374 10.21 -4.94 9.50
CA GLY A 374 9.85 -3.77 10.30
C GLY A 374 9.04 -4.13 11.54
N PRO A 375 7.85 -4.73 11.40
CA PRO A 375 7.01 -5.08 12.54
C PRO A 375 7.61 -6.16 13.45
N LEU A 376 8.33 -7.16 12.90
CA LEU A 376 9.01 -8.17 13.71
C LEU A 376 10.04 -7.55 14.67
N ILE A 377 10.93 -6.72 14.13
CA ILE A 377 11.98 -6.07 14.93
C ILE A 377 11.34 -5.06 15.90
N SER A 378 10.38 -4.27 15.44
CA SER A 378 9.74 -3.25 16.26
C SER A 378 8.94 -3.87 17.41
N GLY A 379 8.20 -4.95 17.18
CA GLY A 379 7.50 -5.69 18.22
C GLY A 379 8.45 -6.28 19.27
N ALA A 380 9.53 -6.95 18.85
CA ALA A 380 10.53 -7.52 19.76
C ALA A 380 11.21 -6.45 20.64
N LEU A 381 11.48 -5.28 20.07
CA LEU A 381 12.09 -4.16 20.79
C LEU A 381 11.10 -3.52 21.78
N LEU A 382 9.81 -3.46 21.42
CA LEU A 382 8.77 -2.87 22.26
C LEU A 382 8.58 -3.68 23.56
N ASP A 383 8.70 -5.01 23.49
CA ASP A 383 8.64 -5.90 24.67
C ASP A 383 9.78 -5.63 25.68
N ILE A 384 10.94 -5.16 25.20
CA ILE A 384 12.07 -4.80 26.07
C ILE A 384 11.83 -3.40 26.65
N ASN A 385 11.50 -2.43 25.79
CA ASN A 385 11.22 -1.07 26.19
C ASN A 385 10.40 -0.35 25.10
N TYR A 386 9.34 0.34 25.51
CA TYR A 386 8.44 1.08 24.63
C TYR A 386 9.13 2.13 23.73
N GLN A 387 10.32 2.63 24.11
CA GLN A 387 11.06 3.65 23.36
C GLN A 387 12.09 3.08 22.37
N TYR A 388 12.55 1.85 22.56
CA TYR A 388 13.64 1.25 21.75
C TYR A 388 13.33 1.15 20.25
N PRO A 389 12.12 0.76 19.83
CA PRO A 389 11.80 0.73 18.39
C PRO A 389 11.97 2.11 17.75
N TYR A 390 11.50 3.16 18.41
CA TYR A 390 11.57 4.52 17.91
C TYR A 390 13.00 5.04 17.82
N TRP A 391 13.86 4.72 18.80
CA TRP A 391 15.28 5.04 18.73
C TRP A 391 15.98 4.40 17.53
N ILE A 392 15.69 3.13 17.25
CA ILE A 392 16.25 2.43 16.10
C ILE A 392 15.77 3.08 14.80
N VAL A 393 14.47 3.40 14.69
CA VAL A 393 13.92 4.13 13.54
C VAL A 393 14.62 5.48 13.36
N ILE A 394 14.82 6.26 14.44
CA ILE A 394 15.53 7.55 14.39
C ILE A 394 16.95 7.38 13.85
N VAL A 395 17.69 6.36 14.29
CA VAL A 395 19.06 6.11 13.81
C VAL A 395 19.06 5.83 12.30
N PHE A 396 18.18 4.96 11.82
CA PHE A 396 18.07 4.66 10.38
C PHE A 396 17.66 5.88 9.54
N LEU A 397 16.73 6.70 10.04
CA LEU A 397 16.30 7.93 9.38
C LEU A 397 17.41 8.99 9.35
N ALA A 398 18.15 9.16 10.45
CA ALA A 398 19.28 10.08 10.54
C ALA A 398 20.43 9.65 9.61
N LEU A 399 20.74 8.35 9.54
CA LEU A 399 21.70 7.82 8.58
C LEU A 399 21.24 8.08 7.14
N SER A 400 19.96 7.85 6.82
CA SER A 400 19.41 8.12 5.49
C SER A 400 19.48 9.60 5.13
N PHE A 401 19.20 10.49 6.09
CA PHE A 401 19.37 11.93 5.95
C PHE A 401 20.81 12.28 5.56
N ILE A 402 21.81 11.70 6.24
CA ILE A 402 23.23 11.92 5.91
C ILE A 402 23.56 11.40 4.50
N ILE A 403 23.07 10.20 4.14
CA ILE A 403 23.28 9.61 2.82
C ILE A 403 22.71 10.50 1.70
N THR A 404 21.66 11.29 1.96
CA THR A 404 21.11 12.21 0.95
C THR A 404 22.08 13.31 0.49
N PHE A 405 23.12 13.63 1.27
CA PHE A 405 24.17 14.55 0.81
C PHE A 405 25.06 13.90 -0.25
N GLY A 406 25.44 12.64 -0.05
CA GLY A 406 26.12 11.83 -1.07
C GLY A 406 25.25 11.61 -2.31
N LEU A 407 23.96 11.38 -2.11
CA LEU A 407 22.98 11.26 -3.21
C LEU A 407 22.95 12.54 -4.08
N GLN A 408 23.04 13.72 -3.48
CA GLN A 408 23.06 14.98 -4.22
C GLN A 408 24.29 15.09 -5.14
N HIS A 409 25.45 14.62 -4.69
CA HIS A 409 26.66 14.58 -5.51
C HIS A 409 26.52 13.58 -6.66
N LEU A 410 26.04 12.37 -6.39
CA LEU A 410 25.82 11.34 -7.42
C LEU A 410 24.77 11.75 -8.45
N ASN A 411 23.71 12.44 -8.03
CA ASN A 411 22.67 12.93 -8.92
C ASN A 411 23.20 14.04 -9.86
N ARG A 412 24.01 14.97 -9.34
CA ARG A 412 24.65 16.01 -10.16
C ARG A 412 25.66 15.47 -11.17
N ALA A 413 26.24 14.31 -10.92
CA ALA A 413 27.19 13.68 -11.84
C ALA A 413 26.50 12.92 -13.01
N ASN A 414 25.20 12.65 -12.88
CA ASN A 414 24.40 11.88 -13.85
C ASN A 414 23.39 12.72 -14.65
N VAL A 415 23.22 14.01 -14.30
CA VAL A 415 22.47 15.04 -15.05
C VAL A 415 23.46 15.89 -15.81
#